data_AF-A0A5C6VE49-F1
#
_entry.id   AF-A0A5C6VE49-F1
#
_cell.length_a   1.000
_cell.length_b   1.000
_cell.length_c   1.000
_cell.angle_alpha   90.00
_cell.angle_beta   90.00
_cell.angle_gamma   90.00
#
_symmetry.space_group_name_H-M   'P 1'
#
loop_
_entity.id
_entity.type
_entity.pdbx_description
1 polymer ?
#
loop_
_entity_poly.entity_id
_entity_poly.type
_entity_poly.pdbx_seq_one_letter_code
_entity_poly.pdbx_strand_id
1 'polypeptide(L)'
;MKRHHLLFYFTTLLLLVFACGKSKDNVIKNNTIPAYSEVPTIAIENYVNRLFIDLVGREPADTELTKYVNYLKSNDLNGASRDSLIHFIQVDSTPRALGKYNEAYCIWLYEKAKNRFFLELGNDADFRAAINTIVSEDGAQDTLDSALSGFARIEIRKLARVLNSKDRFCKGEIGINHMMGYMINNANYDEINMQNVNFVRACFNDLFYRIINDDVLNNYAQALNKNEVAYVFSKPFSNKDEFVNNLIHSWEFYDGLATWLYLTYLQRKPSSEESFQVIEMLNGNSKKKNFQKIQRKLMITDEYAQFKYLGQ
;
A
#
# COMPACT_ATOMS: atom_id res chain seq x y z
N MET A 1 55.54 26.92 -8.27
CA MET A 1 54.08 26.65 -8.45
C MET A 1 53.68 25.19 -8.24
N LYS A 2 54.32 24.17 -8.87
CA LYS A 2 53.89 22.75 -8.77
C LYS A 2 53.81 22.16 -7.33
N ARG A 3 54.68 22.60 -6.41
CA ARG A 3 54.70 22.11 -5.02
C ARG A 3 53.53 22.61 -4.16
N HIS A 4 53.01 23.80 -4.44
CA HIS A 4 51.85 24.37 -3.73
C HIS A 4 50.53 23.78 -4.23
N HIS A 5 50.44 23.44 -5.52
CA HIS A 5 49.29 22.70 -6.05
C HIS A 5 49.22 21.29 -5.48
N LEU A 6 50.35 20.59 -5.32
CA LEU A 6 50.37 19.26 -4.70
C LEU A 6 49.93 19.29 -3.23
N LEU A 7 50.35 20.33 -2.48
CA LEU A 7 49.92 20.51 -1.10
C LEU A 7 48.42 20.83 -1.01
N PHE A 8 47.89 21.61 -1.95
CA PHE A 8 46.48 21.97 -2.04
C PHE A 8 45.59 20.77 -2.42
N TYR A 9 46.05 19.90 -3.33
CA TYR A 9 45.37 18.63 -3.63
C TYR A 9 45.42 17.65 -2.45
N PHE A 10 46.51 17.64 -1.68
CA PHE A 10 46.62 16.80 -0.50
C PHE A 10 45.70 17.27 0.64
N THR A 11 45.59 18.59 0.87
CA THR A 11 44.68 19.14 1.88
C THR A 11 43.21 19.02 1.48
N THR A 12 42.86 19.17 0.20
CA THR A 12 41.47 18.95 -0.28
C THR A 12 41.07 17.47 -0.24
N LEU A 13 41.99 16.54 -0.52
CA LEU A 13 41.74 15.11 -0.37
C LEU A 13 41.55 14.72 1.11
N LEU A 14 42.31 15.33 2.04
CA LEU A 14 42.17 15.07 3.47
C LEU A 14 40.83 15.56 4.04
N LEU A 15 40.30 16.68 3.52
CA LEU A 15 39.00 17.23 3.92
C LEU A 15 37.82 16.36 3.46
N LEU A 16 37.95 15.64 2.34
CA LEU A 16 36.91 14.73 1.84
C LEU A 16 36.75 13.46 2.70
N VAL A 17 37.81 13.01 3.40
CA VAL A 17 37.74 11.82 4.28
C VAL A 17 37.02 12.13 5.61
N PHE A 18 37.00 13.40 6.04
CA PHE A 18 36.26 13.85 7.23
C PHE A 18 34.84 14.35 6.94
N ALA A 19 34.44 14.48 5.67
CA ALA A 19 33.09 14.92 5.29
C ALA A 19 32.03 13.81 5.45
N CYS A 20 32.44 12.57 5.70
CA CYS A 20 31.52 11.50 6.08
C CYS A 20 31.20 11.58 7.58
N GLY A 21 30.45 12.61 7.97
CA GLY A 21 29.67 12.55 9.19
C GLY A 21 28.60 11.49 8.97
N LYS A 22 28.78 10.28 9.54
CA LYS A 22 27.69 9.32 9.68
C LYS A 22 26.50 10.10 10.21
N SER A 23 25.37 10.08 9.49
CA SER A 23 24.10 10.51 10.06
C SER A 23 24.02 9.77 11.39
N LYS A 24 23.96 10.54 12.47
CA LYS A 24 23.66 9.95 13.77
C LYS A 24 22.38 9.20 13.52
N ASP A 25 22.42 7.88 13.67
CA ASP A 25 21.21 7.11 13.80
C ASP A 25 20.44 7.82 14.92
N ASN A 26 19.41 8.57 14.56
CA ASN A 26 18.34 8.87 15.47
C ASN A 26 17.57 7.57 15.63
N VAL A 27 18.26 6.52 16.13
CA VAL A 27 17.60 5.61 17.05
C VAL A 27 17.01 6.57 18.07
N ILE A 28 15.68 6.54 18.20
CA ILE A 28 14.98 7.24 19.27
C ILE A 28 15.48 6.61 20.58
N LYS A 29 16.67 7.01 21.03
CA LYS A 29 17.32 6.68 22.29
C LYS A 29 16.72 7.60 23.33
N ASN A 30 15.42 7.39 23.53
CA ASN A 30 14.55 7.85 24.61
C ASN A 30 13.09 7.68 24.18
N ASN A 31 12.74 6.53 23.60
CA ASN A 31 11.43 5.98 23.92
C ASN A 31 11.56 5.38 25.33
N THR A 32 11.73 6.25 26.33
CA THR A 32 11.57 5.84 27.72
C THR A 32 10.10 5.49 27.87
N ILE A 33 9.86 4.20 27.71
CA ILE A 33 8.61 3.52 28.00
C ILE A 33 8.10 4.06 29.34
N PRO A 34 6.92 4.72 29.38
CA PRO A 34 6.26 5.04 30.64
C PRO A 34 6.07 3.75 31.43
N ALA A 35 6.17 3.79 32.75
CA ALA A 35 5.85 2.62 33.57
C ALA A 35 4.40 2.20 33.27
N TYR A 36 4.23 1.05 32.62
CA TYR A 36 2.95 0.58 32.07
C TYR A 36 1.87 0.25 33.13
N SER A 37 2.11 0.54 34.41
CA SER A 37 1.10 0.49 35.47
C SER A 37 0.03 1.58 35.36
N GLU A 38 0.22 2.59 34.50
CA GLU A 38 -0.68 3.74 34.38
C GLU A 38 -1.58 3.71 33.13
N VAL A 39 -1.42 2.75 32.21
CA VAL A 39 -2.31 2.65 31.04
C VAL A 39 -3.66 2.05 31.46
N PRO A 40 -4.77 2.80 31.35
CA PRO A 40 -6.09 2.30 31.68
C PRO A 40 -6.47 1.10 30.80
N THR A 41 -7.17 0.12 31.39
CA THR A 41 -7.66 -1.06 30.65
C THR A 41 -8.44 -0.67 29.38
N ILE A 42 -9.25 0.39 29.46
CA ILE A 42 -10.02 0.91 28.32
C ILE A 42 -9.13 1.35 27.15
N ALA A 43 -7.93 1.88 27.41
CA ALA A 43 -7.00 2.25 26.34
C ALA A 43 -6.44 1.00 25.63
N ILE A 44 -6.20 -0.07 26.38
CA ILE A 44 -5.76 -1.37 25.84
C ILE A 44 -6.88 -2.01 25.02
N GLU A 45 -8.12 -1.96 25.50
CA GLU A 45 -9.30 -2.43 24.76
C GLU A 45 -9.47 -1.65 23.46
N ASN A 46 -9.38 -0.31 23.50
CA ASN A 46 -9.44 0.54 22.31
C ASN A 46 -8.33 0.20 21.31
N TYR A 47 -7.11 -0.06 21.79
CA TYR A 47 -6.01 -0.51 20.95
C TYR A 47 -6.31 -1.85 20.25
N VAL A 48 -6.80 -2.85 20.99
CA VAL A 48 -7.17 -4.15 20.42
C VAL A 48 -8.33 -4.02 19.44
N ASN A 49 -9.37 -3.26 19.77
CA ASN A 49 -10.49 -2.97 18.87
C ASN A 49 -10.00 -2.34 17.58
N ARG A 50 -9.15 -1.31 17.69
CA ARG A 50 -8.57 -0.63 16.54
C ARG A 50 -7.74 -1.57 15.68
N LEU A 51 -6.89 -2.42 16.26
CA LEU A 51 -6.14 -3.44 15.52
C LEU A 51 -7.06 -4.35 14.70
N PHE A 52 -8.15 -4.83 15.31
CA PHE A 52 -9.11 -5.69 14.63
C PHE A 52 -9.84 -4.96 13.49
N ILE A 53 -10.32 -3.75 13.75
CA ILE A 53 -10.98 -2.93 12.72
C ILE A 53 -10.00 -2.63 11.57
N ASP A 54 -8.76 -2.24 11.87
CA ASP A 54 -7.80 -1.84 10.85
C ASP A 54 -7.17 -3.00 10.07
N LEU A 55 -7.08 -4.20 10.67
CA LEU A 55 -6.47 -5.37 10.03
C LEU A 55 -7.49 -6.33 9.43
N VAL A 56 -8.64 -6.55 10.06
CA VAL A 56 -9.63 -7.56 9.63
C VAL A 56 -11.02 -6.99 9.33
N GLY A 57 -11.25 -5.69 9.54
CA GLY A 57 -12.48 -5.01 9.11
C GLY A 57 -13.69 -5.31 9.98
N ARG A 58 -13.48 -5.76 11.23
CA ARG A 58 -14.54 -6.01 12.21
C ARG A 58 -14.03 -5.75 13.62
N GLU A 59 -14.95 -5.60 14.56
CA GLU A 59 -14.62 -5.63 15.99
C GLU A 59 -14.23 -7.07 16.43
N PRO A 60 -13.38 -7.20 17.46
CA PRO A 60 -13.11 -8.48 18.09
C PRO A 60 -14.36 -8.99 18.81
N ALA A 61 -14.56 -10.31 18.85
CA ALA A 61 -15.57 -10.88 19.74
C ALA A 61 -15.16 -10.69 21.22
N ASP A 62 -16.11 -10.69 22.16
CA ASP A 62 -15.82 -10.49 23.60
C ASP A 62 -14.73 -11.44 24.14
N THR A 63 -14.72 -12.68 23.65
CA THR A 63 -13.70 -13.69 24.02
C THR A 63 -12.33 -13.38 23.42
N GLU A 64 -12.29 -12.85 22.19
CA GLU A 64 -11.07 -12.39 21.53
C GLU A 64 -10.50 -11.16 22.24
N LEU A 65 -11.35 -10.16 22.51
CA LEU A 65 -10.99 -8.94 23.21
C LEU A 65 -10.41 -9.25 24.59
N THR A 66 -11.14 -9.99 25.43
CA THR A 66 -10.69 -10.41 26.76
C THR A 66 -9.34 -11.14 26.69
N LYS A 67 -9.19 -12.08 25.75
CA LYS A 67 -7.96 -12.85 25.56
C LYS A 67 -6.77 -11.96 25.22
N TYR A 68 -6.90 -11.09 24.24
CA TYR A 68 -5.77 -10.29 23.76
C TYR A 68 -5.43 -9.13 24.69
N VAL A 69 -6.42 -8.55 25.38
CA VAL A 69 -6.17 -7.57 26.45
C VAL A 69 -5.39 -8.21 27.59
N ASN A 70 -5.79 -9.39 28.06
CA ASN A 70 -5.06 -10.11 29.10
C ASN A 70 -3.64 -10.48 28.65
N TYR A 71 -3.48 -10.94 27.40
CA TYR A 71 -2.16 -11.21 26.82
C TYR A 71 -1.26 -9.97 26.84
N LEU A 72 -1.76 -8.81 26.41
CA LEU A 72 -0.98 -7.57 26.40
C LEU A 72 -0.62 -7.11 27.81
N LYS A 73 -1.55 -7.23 28.77
CA LYS A 73 -1.32 -6.89 30.19
C LYS A 73 -0.25 -7.78 30.81
N SER A 74 -0.32 -9.09 30.61
CA SER A 74 0.65 -10.05 31.16
C SER A 74 2.05 -9.94 30.55
N ASN A 75 2.21 -9.19 29.46
CA ASN A 75 3.50 -8.93 28.79
C ASN A 75 3.89 -7.46 28.84
N ASP A 76 3.38 -6.70 29.80
CA ASP A 76 3.70 -5.28 30.03
C ASP A 76 3.52 -4.39 28.80
N LEU A 77 2.60 -4.73 27.89
CA LEU A 77 2.35 -3.99 26.65
C LEU A 77 3.59 -3.67 25.82
N ASN A 78 4.65 -4.48 25.95
CA ASN A 78 5.92 -4.18 25.31
C ASN A 78 5.82 -4.27 23.77
N GLY A 79 6.77 -3.66 23.07
CA GLY A 79 6.75 -3.62 21.60
C GLY A 79 6.75 -5.03 20.96
N ALA A 80 7.37 -6.02 21.61
CA ALA A 80 7.42 -7.39 21.09
C ALA A 80 6.08 -8.14 21.24
N SER A 81 5.35 -7.94 22.34
CA SER A 81 4.01 -8.51 22.51
C SER A 81 3.01 -7.89 21.55
N ARG A 82 3.11 -6.57 21.31
CA ARG A 82 2.33 -5.88 20.28
C ARG A 82 2.63 -6.41 18.88
N ASP A 83 3.91 -6.50 18.49
CA ASP A 83 4.30 -7.07 17.18
C ASP A 83 3.78 -8.50 17.02
N SER A 84 3.91 -9.32 18.05
CA SER A 84 3.45 -10.71 18.05
C SER A 84 1.94 -10.82 17.85
N LEU A 85 1.15 -9.99 18.54
CA LEU A 85 -0.30 -9.95 18.36
C LEU A 85 -0.69 -9.50 16.95
N ILE A 86 -0.09 -8.42 16.44
CA ILE A 86 -0.38 -7.91 15.11
C ILE A 86 0.00 -8.94 14.05
N HIS A 87 1.17 -9.54 14.16
CA HIS A 87 1.62 -10.60 13.27
C HIS A 87 0.66 -11.79 13.30
N PHE A 88 0.22 -12.21 14.49
CA PHE A 88 -0.74 -13.29 14.66
C PHE A 88 -2.06 -13.00 13.91
N ILE A 89 -2.63 -11.80 14.07
CA ILE A 89 -3.83 -11.38 13.33
C ILE A 89 -3.59 -11.41 11.81
N GLN A 90 -2.39 -11.01 11.35
CA GLN A 90 -2.08 -10.98 9.91
C GLN A 90 -1.89 -12.37 9.28
N VAL A 91 -1.40 -13.36 10.02
CA VAL A 91 -0.93 -14.64 9.43
C VAL A 91 -1.73 -15.87 9.86
N ASP A 92 -2.42 -15.81 10.99
CA ASP A 92 -3.09 -16.98 11.53
C ASP A 92 -4.22 -17.47 10.62
N SER A 93 -4.18 -18.76 10.30
CA SER A 93 -5.14 -19.43 9.39
C SER A 93 -6.01 -20.45 10.12
N THR A 94 -6.01 -20.42 11.46
CA THR A 94 -6.80 -21.33 12.29
C THR A 94 -8.29 -21.04 12.11
N PRO A 95 -9.12 -22.04 11.77
CA PRO A 95 -10.57 -21.85 11.67
C PRO A 95 -11.19 -21.42 13.00
N ARG A 96 -12.08 -20.42 12.97
CA ARG A 96 -12.87 -19.93 14.10
C ARG A 96 -14.30 -19.66 13.66
N ALA A 97 -15.18 -19.37 14.62
CA ALA A 97 -16.58 -19.02 14.36
C ALA A 97 -16.73 -17.84 13.37
N LEU A 98 -15.83 -16.85 13.43
CA LEU A 98 -15.81 -15.67 12.55
C LEU A 98 -14.81 -15.80 11.38
N GLY A 99 -14.48 -17.03 10.98
CA GLY A 99 -13.52 -17.30 9.91
C GLY A 99 -12.05 -17.24 10.34
N LYS A 100 -11.15 -17.20 9.36
CA LYS A 100 -9.69 -17.18 9.56
C LYS A 100 -9.17 -15.74 9.53
N TYR A 101 -8.27 -15.37 10.44
CA TYR A 101 -7.74 -14.00 10.47
C TYR A 101 -6.96 -13.63 9.21
N ASN A 102 -6.14 -14.54 8.68
CA ASN A 102 -5.40 -14.28 7.43
C ASN A 102 -6.33 -13.97 6.24
N GLU A 103 -7.45 -14.67 6.16
CA GLU A 103 -8.43 -14.49 5.09
C GLU A 103 -9.17 -13.16 5.27
N ALA A 104 -9.66 -12.88 6.48
CA ALA A 104 -10.26 -11.59 6.81
C ALA A 104 -9.29 -10.42 6.55
N TYR A 105 -8.00 -10.59 6.86
CA TYR A 105 -6.97 -9.60 6.58
C TYR A 105 -6.81 -9.31 5.09
N CYS A 106 -6.76 -10.35 4.26
CA CYS A 106 -6.66 -10.13 2.82
C CYS A 106 -7.91 -9.49 2.24
N ILE A 107 -9.10 -9.94 2.66
CA ILE A 107 -10.39 -9.37 2.24
C ILE A 107 -10.39 -7.88 2.59
N TRP A 108 -10.06 -7.56 3.84
CA TRP A 108 -10.10 -6.18 4.30
C TRP A 108 -9.07 -5.28 3.60
N LEU A 109 -7.87 -5.78 3.35
CA LEU A 109 -6.88 -5.03 2.58
C LEU A 109 -7.35 -4.78 1.14
N TYR A 110 -7.97 -5.78 0.51
CA TYR A 110 -8.58 -5.63 -0.81
C TYR A 110 -9.71 -4.59 -0.81
N GLU A 111 -10.60 -4.62 0.19
CA GLU A 111 -11.67 -3.62 0.33
C GLU A 111 -11.12 -2.20 0.60
N LYS A 112 -10.12 -2.04 1.49
CA LYS A 112 -9.46 -0.74 1.68
C LYS A 112 -8.83 -0.22 0.39
N ALA A 113 -8.19 -1.09 -0.39
CA ALA A 113 -7.60 -0.71 -1.66
C ALA A 113 -8.67 -0.36 -2.70
N LYS A 114 -9.76 -1.12 -2.79
CA LYS A 114 -10.91 -0.79 -3.65
C LYS A 114 -11.50 0.57 -3.32
N ASN A 115 -11.82 0.81 -2.04
CA ASN A 115 -12.44 2.06 -1.60
C ASN A 115 -11.59 3.28 -1.96
N ARG A 116 -10.26 3.12 -2.04
CA ARG A 116 -9.36 4.18 -2.49
C ARG A 116 -9.53 4.53 -3.97
N PHE A 117 -9.67 3.55 -4.86
CA PHE A 117 -9.70 3.79 -6.32
C PHE A 117 -11.10 3.97 -6.88
N PHE A 118 -12.12 3.50 -6.17
CA PHE A 118 -13.47 3.39 -6.69
C PHE A 118 -14.49 4.28 -5.98
N LEU A 119 -14.13 4.94 -4.86
CA LEU A 119 -15.01 5.88 -4.13
C LEU A 119 -16.44 5.33 -3.93
N GLU A 120 -16.55 4.09 -3.42
CA GLU A 120 -17.79 3.31 -3.22
C GLU A 120 -18.45 2.72 -4.48
N LEU A 121 -17.97 3.05 -5.67
CA LEU A 121 -18.45 2.55 -6.97
C LEU A 121 -17.53 1.44 -7.52
N GLY A 122 -17.72 0.21 -7.07
CA GLY A 122 -16.84 -0.89 -7.52
C GLY A 122 -17.01 -2.14 -6.69
N ASN A 123 -18.25 -2.58 -6.50
CA ASN A 123 -18.51 -3.85 -5.85
C ASN A 123 -18.09 -5.00 -6.77
N ASP A 124 -17.78 -6.16 -6.19
CA ASP A 124 -17.41 -7.35 -6.96
C ASP A 124 -18.53 -7.77 -7.94
N ALA A 125 -19.79 -7.43 -7.63
CA ALA A 125 -20.93 -7.58 -8.52
C ALA A 125 -20.81 -6.72 -9.78
N ASP A 126 -20.29 -5.49 -9.68
CA ASP A 126 -20.15 -4.57 -10.82
C ASP A 126 -19.08 -5.07 -11.78
N PHE A 127 -17.97 -5.60 -11.26
CA PHE A 127 -16.94 -6.25 -12.09
C PHE A 127 -17.49 -7.49 -12.81
N ARG A 128 -18.33 -8.29 -12.13
CA ARG A 128 -18.97 -9.47 -12.74
C ARG A 128 -20.01 -9.06 -13.78
N ALA A 129 -20.77 -8.01 -13.52
CA ALA A 129 -21.72 -7.45 -14.47
C ALA A 129 -20.99 -6.96 -15.72
N ALA A 130 -19.90 -6.20 -15.58
CA ALA A 130 -19.07 -5.76 -16.69
C ALA A 130 -18.52 -6.92 -17.52
N ILE A 131 -18.04 -8.00 -16.88
CA ILE A 131 -17.62 -9.22 -17.59
C ILE A 131 -18.78 -9.82 -18.39
N ASN A 132 -19.96 -9.95 -17.79
CA ASN A 132 -21.13 -10.52 -18.47
C ASN A 132 -21.60 -9.64 -19.64
N THR A 133 -21.56 -8.31 -19.49
CA THR A 133 -21.86 -7.36 -20.56
C THR A 133 -20.92 -7.58 -21.75
N ILE A 134 -19.61 -7.60 -21.53
CA ILE A 134 -18.62 -7.83 -22.60
C ILE A 134 -18.86 -9.17 -23.30
N VAL A 135 -19.13 -10.24 -22.55
CA VAL A 135 -19.43 -11.57 -23.12
C VAL A 135 -20.70 -11.53 -23.99
N SER A 136 -21.73 -10.82 -23.53
CA SER A 136 -23.00 -10.70 -24.26
C SER A 136 -22.89 -9.85 -25.53
N GLU A 137 -22.12 -8.76 -25.49
CA GLU A 137 -21.93 -7.83 -26.61
C GLU A 137 -21.08 -8.45 -27.72
N ASP A 138 -20.08 -9.26 -27.36
CA ASP A 138 -19.21 -9.95 -28.31
C ASP A 138 -19.91 -11.15 -29.00
N GLY A 139 -21.19 -11.41 -28.67
CA GLY A 139 -22.02 -12.43 -29.33
C GLY A 139 -21.73 -13.87 -28.89
N ALA A 140 -20.98 -14.07 -27.81
CA ALA A 140 -20.66 -15.38 -27.24
C ALA A 140 -21.84 -15.92 -26.42
N GLN A 141 -22.98 -16.16 -27.06
CA GLN A 141 -24.17 -16.74 -26.42
C GLN A 141 -24.07 -18.27 -26.25
N ASP A 142 -23.16 -18.96 -26.96
CA ASP A 142 -23.10 -20.42 -26.91
C ASP A 142 -21.70 -20.97 -27.27
N THR A 143 -21.06 -21.66 -26.33
CA THR A 143 -19.72 -22.31 -26.33
C THR A 143 -18.56 -21.56 -25.65
N LEU A 144 -18.19 -22.10 -24.49
CA LEU A 144 -17.25 -21.61 -23.48
C LEU A 144 -15.76 -21.64 -23.89
N ASP A 145 -15.37 -21.64 -25.17
CA ASP A 145 -13.91 -21.63 -25.45
C ASP A 145 -13.40 -20.95 -26.73
N SER A 146 -14.20 -20.68 -27.78
CA SER A 146 -13.61 -20.14 -29.03
C SER A 146 -14.21 -18.85 -29.61
N ALA A 147 -15.37 -18.37 -29.18
CA ALA A 147 -16.04 -17.25 -29.86
C ALA A 147 -15.57 -15.84 -29.45
N LEU A 148 -14.90 -15.68 -28.30
CA LEU A 148 -14.53 -14.33 -27.82
C LEU A 148 -13.40 -13.71 -28.66
N SER A 149 -13.62 -12.47 -29.12
CA SER A 149 -12.61 -11.66 -29.80
C SER A 149 -11.37 -11.43 -28.93
N GLY A 150 -10.23 -11.21 -29.56
CA GLY A 150 -8.96 -10.96 -28.85
C GLY A 150 -9.05 -9.77 -27.89
N PHE A 151 -9.81 -8.73 -28.27
CA PHE A 151 -10.06 -7.55 -27.45
C PHE A 151 -10.94 -7.88 -26.23
N ALA A 152 -12.07 -8.56 -26.42
CA ALA A 152 -12.95 -8.97 -25.32
C ALA A 152 -12.20 -9.85 -24.30
N ARG A 153 -11.36 -10.78 -24.78
CA ARG A 153 -10.53 -11.62 -23.89
C ARG A 153 -9.54 -10.81 -23.05
N ILE A 154 -8.98 -9.72 -23.57
CA ILE A 154 -8.04 -8.87 -22.83
C ILE A 154 -8.78 -8.10 -21.73
N GLU A 155 -9.93 -7.50 -22.03
CA GLU A 155 -10.70 -6.72 -21.05
C GLU A 155 -11.30 -7.59 -19.94
N ILE A 156 -11.84 -8.77 -20.30
CA ILE A 156 -12.29 -9.75 -19.30
C ILE A 156 -11.13 -10.17 -18.39
N ARG A 157 -9.92 -10.37 -18.93
CA ARG A 157 -8.74 -10.69 -18.11
C ARG A 157 -8.38 -9.54 -17.15
N LYS A 158 -8.52 -8.29 -17.55
CA LYS A 158 -8.25 -7.13 -16.67
C LYS A 158 -9.24 -7.09 -15.50
N LEU A 159 -10.53 -7.21 -15.78
CA LEU A 159 -11.57 -7.27 -14.74
C LEU A 159 -11.40 -8.50 -13.82
N ALA A 160 -11.13 -9.67 -14.40
CA ALA A 160 -10.88 -10.88 -13.63
C ALA A 160 -9.60 -10.79 -12.78
N ARG A 161 -8.58 -10.03 -13.19
CA ARG A 161 -7.37 -9.80 -12.38
C ARG A 161 -7.69 -9.01 -11.11
N VAL A 162 -8.63 -8.07 -11.15
CA VAL A 162 -9.11 -7.35 -9.96
C VAL A 162 -9.79 -8.32 -9.00
N LEU A 163 -10.79 -9.07 -9.47
CA LEU A 163 -11.53 -10.04 -8.64
C LEU A 163 -10.60 -11.09 -8.00
N ASN A 164 -9.61 -11.56 -8.75
CA ASN A 164 -8.66 -12.57 -8.27
C ASN A 164 -7.46 -11.98 -7.50
N SER A 165 -7.29 -10.65 -7.45
CA SER A 165 -6.11 -10.04 -6.84
C SER A 165 -6.01 -10.35 -5.36
N LYS A 166 -7.16 -10.41 -4.67
CA LYS A 166 -7.26 -10.78 -3.26
C LYS A 166 -6.63 -12.15 -2.99
N ASP A 167 -7.06 -13.18 -3.73
CA ASP A 167 -6.60 -14.56 -3.51
C ASP A 167 -5.12 -14.70 -3.88
N ARG A 168 -4.69 -14.07 -4.97
CA ARG A 168 -3.29 -14.05 -5.40
C ARG A 168 -2.40 -13.32 -4.40
N PHE A 169 -2.89 -12.25 -3.80
CA PHE A 169 -2.19 -11.55 -2.73
C PHE A 169 -2.11 -12.41 -1.47
N CYS A 170 -3.19 -13.09 -1.07
CA CYS A 170 -3.18 -14.00 0.07
C CYS A 170 -2.14 -15.10 -0.07
N LYS A 171 -2.04 -15.71 -1.26
CA LYS A 171 -1.06 -16.74 -1.60
C LYS A 171 0.37 -16.20 -1.72
N GLY A 172 0.55 -14.88 -1.77
CA GLY A 172 1.85 -14.23 -1.91
C GLY A 172 2.39 -14.21 -3.33
N GLU A 173 1.56 -14.53 -4.33
CA GLU A 173 1.94 -14.51 -5.75
C GLU A 173 2.22 -13.07 -6.20
N ILE A 174 1.35 -12.14 -5.82
CA ILE A 174 1.44 -10.72 -6.17
C ILE A 174 1.82 -9.86 -4.97
N GLY A 175 2.44 -8.71 -5.25
CA GLY A 175 2.67 -7.66 -4.26
C GLY A 175 1.50 -6.68 -4.18
N ILE A 176 1.55 -5.79 -3.18
CA ILE A 176 0.56 -4.70 -3.04
C ILE A 176 0.55 -3.78 -4.28
N ASN A 177 1.72 -3.59 -4.90
CA ASN A 177 1.87 -2.80 -6.12
C ASN A 177 1.05 -3.34 -7.30
N HIS A 178 1.06 -4.66 -7.50
CA HIS A 178 0.28 -5.31 -8.54
C HIS A 178 -1.21 -5.28 -8.22
N MET A 179 -1.60 -5.43 -6.95
CA MET A 179 -3.01 -5.33 -6.56
C MET A 179 -3.56 -3.94 -6.88
N MET A 180 -2.86 -2.87 -6.49
CA MET A 180 -3.24 -1.49 -6.83
C MET A 180 -3.18 -1.23 -8.34
N GLY A 181 -2.21 -1.79 -9.05
CA GLY A 181 -2.11 -1.68 -10.50
C GLY A 181 -3.28 -2.31 -11.25
N TYR A 182 -3.80 -3.45 -10.78
CA TYR A 182 -4.99 -4.06 -11.36
C TYR A 182 -6.24 -3.20 -11.14
N MET A 183 -6.34 -2.52 -9.99
CA MET A 183 -7.47 -1.64 -9.66
C MET A 183 -7.57 -0.40 -10.53
N ILE A 184 -6.45 0.10 -11.07
CA ILE A 184 -6.47 1.24 -12.00
C ILE A 184 -6.47 0.83 -13.48
N ASN A 185 -6.09 -0.41 -13.79
CA ASN A 185 -6.01 -0.90 -15.17
C ASN A 185 -7.17 -1.84 -15.51
N ASN A 186 -8.37 -1.27 -15.63
CA ASN A 186 -9.59 -2.00 -16.00
C ASN A 186 -10.65 -1.03 -16.55
N ALA A 187 -11.63 -1.59 -17.26
CA ALA A 187 -12.72 -0.84 -17.87
C ALA A 187 -13.54 -0.01 -16.87
N ASN A 188 -13.80 -0.52 -15.65
CA ASN A 188 -14.59 0.21 -14.65
C ASN A 188 -13.86 1.48 -14.17
N TYR A 189 -12.55 1.42 -13.97
CA TYR A 189 -11.75 2.60 -13.59
C TYR A 189 -11.68 3.63 -14.73
N ASP A 190 -11.65 3.15 -15.98
CA ASP A 190 -11.71 3.99 -17.18
C ASP A 190 -13.06 4.69 -17.34
N GLU A 191 -14.16 4.01 -17.00
CA GLU A 191 -15.51 4.58 -17.01
C GLU A 191 -15.67 5.70 -15.98
N ILE A 192 -15.15 5.50 -14.76
CA ILE A 192 -15.16 6.52 -13.70
C ILE A 192 -14.32 7.73 -14.11
N ASN A 193 -13.11 7.49 -14.59
CA ASN A 193 -12.12 8.54 -14.89
C ASN A 193 -12.15 8.96 -16.36
N MET A 194 -13.34 8.97 -16.96
CA MET A 194 -13.65 9.29 -18.36
C MET A 194 -12.57 10.11 -19.09
N GLN A 195 -12.11 9.62 -20.24
CA GLN A 195 -11.05 10.22 -21.07
C GLN A 195 -9.63 10.08 -20.47
N ASN A 196 -8.63 9.94 -21.35
CA ASN A 196 -7.25 9.71 -20.94
C ASN A 196 -6.66 10.84 -20.06
N VAL A 197 -7.16 12.08 -20.18
CA VAL A 197 -6.72 13.20 -19.31
C VAL A 197 -7.15 12.96 -17.87
N ASN A 198 -8.41 12.59 -17.62
CA ASN A 198 -8.88 12.34 -16.26
C ASN A 198 -8.27 11.05 -15.70
N PHE A 199 -8.10 10.01 -16.53
CA PHE A 199 -7.37 8.79 -16.16
C PHE A 199 -5.95 9.07 -15.64
N VAL A 200 -5.14 9.84 -16.38
CA VAL A 200 -3.77 10.17 -15.95
C VAL A 200 -3.80 10.99 -14.67
N ARG A 201 -4.71 11.98 -14.57
CA ARG A 201 -4.86 12.80 -13.36
C ARG A 201 -5.23 11.93 -12.14
N ALA A 202 -6.19 11.03 -12.31
CA ALA A 202 -6.64 10.12 -11.27
C ALA A 202 -5.52 9.16 -10.86
N CYS A 203 -4.77 8.58 -11.80
CA CYS A 203 -3.62 7.72 -11.46
C CYS A 203 -2.60 8.44 -10.56
N PHE A 204 -2.26 9.70 -10.85
CA PHE A 204 -1.30 10.47 -10.05
C PHE A 204 -1.86 10.86 -8.68
N ASN A 205 -3.13 11.25 -8.60
CA ASN A 205 -3.78 11.56 -7.34
C ASN A 205 -3.93 10.30 -6.47
N ASP A 206 -4.49 9.24 -7.05
CA ASP A 206 -4.86 8.04 -6.33
C ASP A 206 -3.64 7.23 -5.92
N LEU A 207 -2.59 7.13 -6.74
CA LEU A 207 -1.37 6.40 -6.35
C LEU A 207 -0.42 7.25 -5.50
N PHE A 208 -0.21 8.52 -5.85
CA PHE A 208 0.89 9.32 -5.31
C PHE A 208 0.45 10.48 -4.40
N TYR A 209 -0.85 10.74 -4.25
CA TYR A 209 -1.37 11.94 -3.55
C TYR A 209 -0.80 13.25 -4.11
N ARG A 210 -0.56 13.29 -5.43
CA ARG A 210 0.13 14.41 -6.07
C ARG A 210 -0.68 14.98 -7.23
N ILE A 211 -0.70 16.31 -7.28
CA ILE A 211 -1.20 17.06 -8.44
C ILE A 211 -0.10 17.10 -9.51
N ILE A 212 -0.46 16.70 -10.72
CA ILE A 212 0.39 16.78 -11.91
C ILE A 212 0.22 18.14 -12.59
N ASN A 213 1.30 18.66 -13.16
CA ASN A 213 1.26 19.88 -13.97
C ASN A 213 0.47 19.62 -15.28
N ASP A 214 -0.34 20.60 -15.70
CA ASP A 214 -1.25 20.43 -16.83
C ASP A 214 -0.54 20.18 -18.17
N ASP A 215 0.65 20.73 -18.40
CA ASP A 215 1.41 20.47 -19.63
C ASP A 215 1.87 19.01 -19.70
N VAL A 216 2.40 18.49 -18.59
CA VAL A 216 2.83 17.10 -18.48
C VAL A 216 1.63 16.15 -18.59
N LEU A 217 0.52 16.51 -17.95
CA LEU A 217 -0.74 15.76 -18.01
C LEU A 217 -1.25 15.63 -19.45
N ASN A 218 -1.31 16.74 -20.18
CA ASN A 218 -1.78 16.76 -21.56
C ASN A 218 -0.86 15.96 -22.47
N ASN A 219 0.46 16.01 -22.26
CA ASN A 219 1.41 15.22 -23.03
C ASN A 219 1.20 13.71 -22.84
N TYR A 220 1.04 13.24 -21.60
CA TYR A 220 0.78 11.82 -21.34
C TYR A 220 -0.58 11.37 -21.89
N ALA A 221 -1.62 12.18 -21.74
CA ALA A 221 -2.93 11.86 -22.27
C ALA A 221 -2.95 11.80 -23.81
N GLN A 222 -2.24 12.72 -24.48
CA GLN A 222 -2.10 12.70 -25.94
C GLN A 222 -1.34 11.46 -26.43
N ALA A 223 -0.25 11.09 -25.75
CA ALA A 223 0.50 9.89 -26.07
C ALA A 223 -0.38 8.62 -25.99
N LEU A 224 -1.19 8.51 -24.93
CA LEU A 224 -2.16 7.40 -24.78
C LEU A 224 -3.29 7.43 -25.81
N ASN A 225 -3.75 8.61 -26.24
CA ASN A 225 -4.79 8.72 -27.28
C ASN A 225 -4.28 8.26 -28.65
N LYS A 226 -3.03 8.55 -28.98
CA LYS A 226 -2.44 8.28 -30.30
C LYS A 226 -1.63 6.98 -30.36
N ASN A 227 -1.45 6.30 -29.22
CA ASN A 227 -0.50 5.19 -29.05
C ASN A 227 0.92 5.58 -29.49
N GLU A 228 1.32 6.82 -29.18
CA GLU A 228 2.67 7.33 -29.44
C GLU A 228 3.61 7.00 -28.27
N VAL A 229 4.88 6.80 -28.58
CA VAL A 229 5.89 6.52 -27.55
C VAL A 229 6.16 7.80 -26.76
N ALA A 230 5.88 7.76 -25.47
CA ALA A 230 6.25 8.78 -24.51
C ALA A 230 7.04 8.17 -23.34
N TYR A 231 7.53 9.02 -22.44
CA TYR A 231 8.34 8.58 -21.31
C TYR A 231 7.73 9.03 -19.99
N VAL A 232 7.58 8.10 -19.05
CA VAL A 232 7.21 8.37 -17.66
C VAL A 232 8.29 7.81 -16.75
N PHE A 233 8.83 8.63 -15.84
CA PHE A 233 9.96 8.25 -14.98
C PHE A 233 11.14 7.62 -15.75
N SER A 234 11.47 8.20 -16.91
CA SER A 234 12.53 7.73 -17.82
C SER A 234 12.31 6.32 -18.42
N LYS A 235 11.10 5.77 -18.32
CA LYS A 235 10.71 4.52 -18.99
C LYS A 235 9.76 4.80 -20.13
N PRO A 236 9.95 4.17 -21.31
CA PRO A 236 9.04 4.33 -22.42
C PRO A 236 7.68 3.69 -22.10
N PHE A 237 6.61 4.28 -22.63
CA PHE A 237 5.29 3.69 -22.68
C PHE A 237 4.59 4.09 -23.98
N SER A 238 3.81 3.16 -24.52
CA SER A 238 3.00 3.34 -25.73
C SER A 238 1.51 3.05 -25.51
N ASN A 239 1.18 2.36 -24.41
CA ASN A 239 -0.16 1.92 -24.06
C ASN A 239 -0.41 2.04 -22.55
N LYS A 240 -1.68 1.92 -22.15
CA LYS A 240 -2.07 2.01 -20.73
C LYS A 240 -1.42 0.93 -19.85
N ASP A 241 -1.23 -0.28 -20.37
CA ASP A 241 -0.63 -1.39 -19.61
C ASP A 241 0.81 -1.07 -19.22
N GLU A 242 1.61 -0.58 -20.17
CA GLU A 242 2.98 -0.11 -19.96
C GLU A 242 3.03 1.10 -19.04
N PHE A 243 2.13 2.07 -19.24
CA PHE A 243 2.03 3.25 -18.41
C PHE A 243 1.79 2.86 -16.94
N VAL A 244 0.74 2.08 -16.66
CA VAL A 244 0.42 1.61 -15.30
C VAL A 244 1.55 0.77 -14.72
N ASN A 245 2.14 -0.12 -15.52
CA ASN A 245 3.27 -0.94 -15.07
C ASN A 245 4.48 -0.09 -14.67
N ASN A 246 4.75 1.00 -15.39
CA ASN A 246 5.82 1.94 -15.05
C ASN A 246 5.51 2.70 -13.77
N LEU A 247 4.25 3.12 -13.55
CA LEU A 247 3.83 3.79 -12.32
C LEU A 247 4.02 2.90 -11.09
N ILE A 248 3.50 1.67 -11.09
CA ILE A 248 3.52 0.79 -9.89
C ILE A 248 4.91 0.25 -9.52
N HIS A 249 5.91 0.44 -10.38
CA HIS A 249 7.30 0.07 -10.14
C HIS A 249 8.22 1.28 -9.98
N SER A 250 7.65 2.47 -9.81
CA SER A 250 8.41 3.70 -9.60
C SER A 250 8.67 3.96 -8.11
N TRP A 251 9.60 4.85 -7.81
CA TRP A 251 9.90 5.24 -6.42
C TRP A 251 8.74 6.05 -5.82
N GLU A 252 8.10 6.86 -6.67
CA GLU A 252 6.94 7.66 -6.37
C GLU A 252 5.75 6.81 -5.92
N PHE A 253 5.61 5.58 -6.46
CA PHE A 253 4.60 4.64 -5.97
C PHE A 253 4.82 4.26 -4.52
N TYR A 254 6.07 3.97 -4.13
CA TYR A 254 6.36 3.58 -2.75
C TYR A 254 6.23 4.75 -1.77
N ASP A 255 6.53 5.97 -2.21
CA ASP A 255 6.27 7.20 -1.44
C ASP A 255 4.75 7.46 -1.26
N GLY A 256 3.98 7.29 -2.33
CA GLY A 256 2.51 7.35 -2.29
C GLY A 256 1.89 6.25 -1.41
N LEU A 257 2.48 5.06 -1.43
CA LEU A 257 2.10 3.96 -0.54
C LEU A 257 2.44 4.25 0.92
N ALA A 258 3.60 4.85 1.19
CA ALA A 258 3.94 5.33 2.54
C ALA A 258 2.90 6.35 3.02
N THR A 259 2.59 7.34 2.19
CA THR A 259 1.56 8.34 2.50
C THR A 259 0.22 7.71 2.83
N TRP A 260 -0.23 6.73 2.04
CA TRP A 260 -1.47 6.01 2.33
C TRP A 260 -1.46 5.27 3.67
N LEU A 261 -0.38 4.56 3.98
CA LEU A 261 -0.26 3.80 5.22
C LEU A 261 -0.28 4.72 6.44
N TYR A 262 0.43 5.85 6.36
CA TYR A 262 0.47 6.85 7.41
C TYR A 262 -0.88 7.57 7.59
N LEU A 263 -1.57 7.91 6.52
CA LEU A 263 -2.92 8.48 6.60
C LEU A 263 -3.93 7.46 7.16
N THR A 264 -3.83 6.20 6.75
CA THR A 264 -4.75 5.13 7.18
C THR A 264 -4.56 4.80 8.67
N TYR A 265 -3.32 4.66 9.13
CA TYR A 265 -3.05 4.16 10.49
C TYR A 265 -2.67 5.25 11.49
N LEU A 266 -2.02 6.33 11.07
CA LEU A 266 -1.58 7.39 11.98
C LEU A 266 -2.32 8.71 11.76
N GLN A 267 -3.19 8.80 10.75
CA GLN A 267 -3.99 10.00 10.43
C GLN A 267 -3.14 11.27 10.20
N ARG A 268 -1.90 11.09 9.74
CA ARG A 268 -0.98 12.17 9.38
C ARG A 268 -0.17 11.80 8.15
N LYS A 269 0.54 12.76 7.57
CA LYS A 269 1.53 12.50 6.51
C LYS A 269 2.85 11.99 7.11
N PRO A 270 3.60 11.12 6.39
CA PRO A 270 4.92 10.70 6.81
C PRO A 270 5.91 11.86 6.70
N SER A 271 6.94 11.84 7.54
CA SER A 271 8.15 12.64 7.33
C SER A 271 9.02 12.04 6.21
N SER A 272 9.98 12.82 5.70
CA SER A 272 10.88 12.35 4.62
C SER A 272 11.66 11.09 5.00
N GLU A 273 12.09 10.97 6.26
CA GLU A 273 12.79 9.81 6.79
C GLU A 273 11.87 8.58 6.85
N GLU A 274 10.65 8.76 7.36
CA GLU A 274 9.65 7.69 7.45
C GLU A 274 9.25 7.16 6.06
N SER A 275 9.07 8.07 5.09
CA SER A 275 8.81 7.65 3.72
C SER A 275 9.99 6.90 3.11
N PHE A 276 11.22 7.39 3.31
CA PHE A 276 12.42 6.71 2.83
C PHE A 276 12.55 5.28 3.36
N GLN A 277 12.24 5.04 4.64
CA GLN A 277 12.25 3.70 5.23
C GLN A 277 11.23 2.75 4.58
N VAL A 278 10.05 3.26 4.20
CA VAL A 278 9.03 2.48 3.47
C VAL A 278 9.53 2.15 2.07
N ILE A 279 10.09 3.14 1.38
CA ILE A 279 10.63 2.97 0.02
C ILE A 279 11.75 1.92 0.01
N GLU A 280 12.75 2.06 0.88
CA GLU A 280 13.87 1.11 0.98
C GLU A 280 13.38 -0.33 1.19
N MET A 281 12.33 -0.49 1.98
CA MET A 281 11.83 -1.80 2.35
C MET A 281 10.92 -2.46 1.29
N LEU A 282 10.25 -1.66 0.45
CA LEU A 282 9.29 -2.17 -0.56
C LEU A 282 9.78 -2.10 -2.00
N ASN A 283 10.79 -1.28 -2.28
CA ASN A 283 11.32 -1.13 -3.62
C ASN A 283 11.90 -2.45 -4.14
N GLY A 284 11.27 -3.01 -5.17
CA GLY A 284 11.62 -4.33 -5.72
C GLY A 284 11.19 -5.53 -4.86
N ASN A 285 10.55 -5.30 -3.70
CA ASN A 285 10.25 -6.34 -2.71
C ASN A 285 8.85 -6.18 -2.07
N SER A 286 7.86 -5.72 -2.84
CA SER A 286 6.51 -5.36 -2.33
C SER A 286 5.59 -6.55 -2.01
N LYS A 287 6.16 -7.72 -1.69
CA LYS A 287 5.45 -8.95 -1.34
C LYS A 287 4.68 -8.81 -0.02
N LYS A 288 3.64 -9.64 0.15
CA LYS A 288 2.76 -9.67 1.34
C LYS A 288 3.52 -9.54 2.67
N LYS A 289 4.59 -10.33 2.86
CA LYS A 289 5.38 -10.34 4.11
C LYS A 289 6.01 -8.98 4.44
N ASN A 290 6.52 -8.27 3.44
CA ASN A 290 7.19 -6.98 3.65
C ASN A 290 6.16 -5.89 3.91
N PHE A 291 5.05 -5.91 3.17
CA PHE A 291 3.93 -5.01 3.42
C PHE A 291 3.36 -5.18 4.85
N GLN A 292 3.11 -6.43 5.26
CA GLN A 292 2.68 -6.76 6.62
C GLN A 292 3.66 -6.23 7.67
N LYS A 293 4.97 -6.39 7.44
CA LYS A 293 6.00 -5.93 8.38
C LYS A 293 6.04 -4.40 8.51
N ILE A 294 5.70 -3.63 7.47
CA ILE A 294 5.55 -2.16 7.59
C ILE A 294 4.31 -1.81 8.39
N GLN A 295 3.18 -2.45 8.12
CA GLN A 295 1.97 -2.25 8.94
C GLN A 295 2.25 -2.48 10.42
N ARG A 296 3.00 -3.55 10.75
CA ARG A 296 3.41 -3.81 12.14
C ARG A 296 4.25 -2.70 12.72
N LYS A 297 5.28 -2.23 12.00
CA LYS A 297 6.12 -1.10 12.44
C LYS A 297 5.29 0.13 12.83
N LEU A 298 4.22 0.43 12.09
CA LEU A 298 3.33 1.55 12.38
C LEU A 298 2.41 1.26 13.59
N MET A 299 1.77 0.09 13.60
CA MET A 299 0.75 -0.29 14.60
C MET A 299 1.30 -0.64 15.99
N ILE A 300 2.61 -0.87 16.12
CA ILE A 300 3.27 -1.09 17.42
C ILE A 300 3.44 0.24 18.18
N THR A 301 3.53 1.37 17.47
CA THR A 301 3.85 2.68 18.05
C THR A 301 2.81 3.14 19.06
N ASP A 302 3.25 3.89 20.07
CA ASP A 302 2.33 4.52 21.03
C ASP A 302 1.47 5.62 20.38
N GLU A 303 1.90 6.15 19.23
CA GLU A 303 1.10 7.08 18.41
C GLU A 303 -0.15 6.38 17.88
N TYR A 304 0.01 5.19 17.28
CA TYR A 304 -1.11 4.37 16.86
C TYR A 304 -1.97 3.91 18.05
N ALA A 305 -1.33 3.49 19.13
CA ALA A 305 -2.04 2.99 20.31
C ALA A 305 -2.73 4.10 21.12
N GLN A 306 -2.43 5.38 20.84
CA GLN A 306 -2.93 6.55 21.57
C GLN A 306 -2.62 6.53 23.08
N PHE A 307 -1.59 5.82 23.50
CA PHE A 307 -1.23 5.70 24.92
C PHE A 307 -0.64 7.00 25.50
N LYS A 308 -0.27 7.97 24.66
CA LYS A 308 0.32 9.26 25.08
C LYS A 308 -0.68 10.32 25.55
N TYR A 309 -1.99 10.07 25.53
CA TYR A 309 -3.02 11.08 25.87
C TYR A 309 -3.61 10.98 27.28
N LEU A 310 -3.04 10.18 28.17
CA LEU A 310 -3.64 9.90 29.48
C LEU A 310 -3.01 10.66 30.65
N GLY A 311 -2.26 11.73 30.37
CA GLY A 311 -1.57 12.49 31.42
C GLY A 311 -1.06 13.86 30.97
N GLN A 312 -1.93 14.68 30.36
CA GLN A 312 -1.78 16.14 30.35
C GLN A 312 -3.05 16.79 30.86
#